data_AF-A0A8S3HYJ2-F1
#
_entry.id   AF-A0A8S3HYJ2-F1
#
_cell.length_a   1.000
_cell.length_b   1.000
_cell.length_c   1.000
_cell.angle_alpha   90.00
_cell.angle_beta   90.00
_cell.angle_gamma   90.00
#
_symmetry.space_group_name_H-M   'P 1'
#
loop_
_entity.id
_entity.type
_entity.pdbx_description
1 polymer ?
#
loop_
_entity_poly.entity_id
_entity_poly.type
_entity_poly.pdbx_seq_one_letter_code
_entity_poly.pdbx_strand_id
1 'polypeptide(L)'
;LEEKDEVYKRYPEDTTSIGSNSSHDEKDMNSWRIHVSGIDELRDNTYANVKSFVFLIEVQRLDPNSNNPLLMDDEKTNWIIARRYQDFYLLEQKLIRFHGVFSDARLPPKKSSAYARNREFLESIKKDFQYFLRHLLTKPTLRNSELLYNFLTQSDDFTLPTGEVVLCKFRKIFLS
;
A
#
# COMPACT_ATOMS: atom_id res chain seq x y z
N LEU A 1 18.08 26.33 66.27
CA LEU A 1 17.21 25.14 66.19
C LEU A 1 15.97 25.56 65.42
N GLU A 2 15.61 25.12 64.23
CA GLU A 2 16.13 24.23 63.18
C GLU A 2 15.03 24.35 62.08
N GLU A 3 15.33 24.81 60.85
CA GLU A 3 15.25 24.00 59.61
C GLU A 3 13.95 23.15 59.48
N LYS A 4 13.10 23.18 58.44
CA LYS A 4 13.37 23.16 56.98
C LYS A 4 12.15 23.55 56.12
N ASP A 5 12.49 24.15 54.99
CA ASP A 5 11.98 24.01 53.61
C ASP A 5 10.68 23.24 53.33
N GLU A 6 9.80 23.83 52.50
CA GLU A 6 9.51 23.22 51.19
C GLU A 6 8.96 24.23 50.19
N VAL A 7 9.68 24.32 49.08
CA VAL A 7 9.47 25.20 47.94
C VAL A 7 8.62 24.45 46.91
N TYR A 8 7.44 24.95 46.57
CA TYR A 8 6.81 24.64 45.28
C TYR A 8 6.60 25.93 44.49
N LYS A 9 7.52 26.14 43.54
CA LYS A 9 7.44 27.17 42.49
C LYS A 9 6.27 26.85 41.56
N ARG A 10 5.31 27.78 41.43
CA ARG A 10 4.28 27.76 40.40
C ARG A 10 4.69 28.74 39.29
N TYR A 11 5.13 28.21 38.16
CA TYR A 11 5.35 28.98 36.92
C TYR A 11 4.11 28.89 36.01
N PRO A 12 3.92 29.86 35.09
CA PRO A 12 2.63 30.25 34.55
C PRO A 12 2.18 29.44 33.33
N GLU A 13 0.90 29.62 33.00
CA GLU A 13 0.18 29.19 31.81
C GLU A 13 0.97 29.48 30.52
N ASP A 14 1.40 28.44 29.79
CA ASP A 14 1.88 28.59 28.41
C ASP A 14 0.92 27.88 27.45
N THR A 15 0.23 28.71 26.69
CA THR A 15 -0.52 28.39 25.47
C THR A 15 0.35 27.57 24.52
N THR A 16 -0.02 26.31 24.29
CA THR A 16 0.39 25.60 23.07
C THR A 16 -0.84 25.04 22.39
N SER A 17 -1.39 25.84 21.48
CA SER A 17 -2.20 25.35 20.38
C SER A 17 -1.37 24.31 19.63
N ILE A 18 -1.64 23.03 19.84
CA ILE A 18 -1.11 21.96 18.99
C ILE A 18 -1.80 22.13 17.63
N GLY A 19 -1.13 22.87 16.75
CA GLY A 19 -1.45 22.94 15.34
C GLY A 19 -1.40 21.54 14.76
N SER A 20 -2.57 21.01 14.45
CA SER A 20 -2.80 19.80 13.67
C SER A 20 -2.50 20.10 12.20
N ASN A 21 -1.25 20.41 11.88
CA ASN A 21 -0.78 20.64 10.51
C ASN A 21 0.51 19.86 10.28
N SER A 22 0.40 18.65 9.70
CA SER A 22 1.40 17.99 8.82
C SER A 22 1.24 16.45 8.83
N SER A 23 0.14 15.92 8.32
CA SER A 23 0.02 14.48 7.96
C SER A 23 -0.31 14.25 6.48
N HIS A 24 -0.40 15.33 5.70
CA HIS A 24 -0.80 15.27 4.29
C HIS A 24 0.38 15.16 3.31
N ASP A 25 1.58 15.59 3.72
CA ASP A 25 2.77 15.56 2.85
C ASP A 25 3.42 14.16 2.79
N GLU A 26 3.17 13.31 3.77
CA GLU A 26 3.72 11.94 3.80
C GLU A 26 3.02 10.97 2.84
N LYS A 27 1.82 11.32 2.32
CA LYS A 27 0.97 10.42 1.52
C LYS A 27 0.91 10.78 0.04
N ASP A 28 1.73 11.70 -0.45
CA ASP A 28 1.73 12.06 -1.86
C ASP A 28 2.18 10.89 -2.75
N MET A 29 1.21 10.22 -3.37
CA MET A 29 1.47 9.09 -4.27
C MET A 29 1.87 9.50 -5.70
N ASN A 30 1.88 10.78 -6.07
CA ASN A 30 2.24 11.21 -7.44
C ASN A 30 3.71 10.93 -7.79
N SER A 31 4.57 10.91 -6.77
CA SER A 31 6.00 10.60 -6.91
C SER A 31 6.28 9.10 -6.90
N TRP A 32 5.25 8.26 -6.78
CA TRP A 32 5.43 6.81 -6.71
C TRP A 32 5.59 6.24 -8.13
N ARG A 33 6.40 5.20 -8.24
CA ARG A 33 6.58 4.39 -9.44
C ARG A 33 6.25 2.97 -9.11
N ILE A 34 5.53 2.31 -10.02
CA ILE A 34 5.12 0.93 -9.82
C ILE A 34 5.46 0.06 -11.03
N HIS A 35 5.86 -1.17 -10.73
CA HIS A 35 6.16 -2.22 -11.70
C HIS A 35 5.59 -3.54 -11.18
N VAL A 36 4.91 -4.29 -12.05
CA VAL A 36 4.45 -5.64 -11.69
C VAL A 36 5.49 -6.63 -12.21
N SER A 37 6.45 -6.99 -11.35
CA SER A 37 7.66 -7.70 -11.75
C SER A 37 7.42 -9.18 -12.05
N GLY A 38 6.47 -9.81 -11.36
CA GLY A 38 6.20 -11.21 -11.59
C GLY A 38 4.93 -11.73 -10.93
N ILE A 39 4.73 -13.03 -11.12
CA ILE A 39 3.69 -13.79 -10.45
C ILE A 39 4.37 -14.86 -9.60
N ASP A 40 3.97 -14.94 -8.34
CA ASP A 40 4.46 -15.94 -7.39
C ASP A 40 3.33 -16.86 -6.93
N GLU A 41 3.69 -18.07 -6.51
CA GLU A 41 2.76 -19.07 -5.97
C GLU A 41 2.65 -18.90 -4.45
N LEU A 42 1.46 -18.54 -3.98
CA LEU A 42 1.15 -18.49 -2.56
C LEU A 42 0.93 -19.91 -2.05
N ARG A 43 1.86 -20.40 -1.22
CA ARG A 43 1.67 -21.63 -0.46
C ARG A 43 0.77 -21.36 0.72
N ASP A 44 -0.53 -21.36 0.48
CA ASP A 44 -1.52 -21.29 1.54
C ASP A 44 -1.72 -22.69 2.15
N ASN A 45 -1.49 -22.82 3.45
CA ASN A 45 -1.65 -24.08 4.18
C ASN A 45 -3.12 -24.33 4.61
N THR A 46 -4.02 -23.36 4.41
CA THR A 46 -5.44 -23.48 4.79
C THR A 46 -6.23 -24.37 3.84
N TYR A 47 -5.87 -24.40 2.56
CA TYR A 47 -6.43 -25.30 1.55
C TYR A 47 -5.29 -26.05 0.87
N ALA A 48 -4.73 -27.04 1.58
CA ALA A 48 -3.47 -27.74 1.30
C ALA A 48 -3.23 -28.26 -0.14
N ASN A 49 -4.20 -28.16 -1.06
CA ASN A 49 -4.12 -28.61 -2.44
C ASN A 49 -4.54 -27.57 -3.50
N VAL A 50 -4.86 -26.31 -3.13
CA VAL A 50 -5.27 -25.29 -4.10
C VAL A 50 -4.13 -24.31 -4.35
N LYS A 51 -3.50 -24.43 -5.52
CA LYS A 51 -2.51 -23.44 -5.99
C LYS A 51 -3.16 -22.06 -6.09
N SER A 52 -2.56 -21.10 -5.42
CA SER A 52 -2.96 -19.70 -5.47
C SER A 52 -1.80 -18.86 -5.99
N PHE A 53 -2.09 -17.84 -6.77
CA PHE A 53 -1.07 -16.97 -7.36
C PHE A 53 -1.29 -15.52 -6.96
N VAL A 54 -0.18 -14.79 -6.81
CA VAL A 54 -0.15 -13.37 -6.51
C VAL A 54 0.72 -12.62 -7.51
N PHE A 55 0.32 -11.40 -7.84
CA PHE A 55 1.16 -10.42 -8.53
C PHE A 55 2.09 -9.76 -7.53
N LEU A 56 3.38 -9.74 -7.85
CA LEU A 56 4.39 -8.97 -7.12
C LEU A 56 4.45 -7.57 -7.71
N ILE A 57 4.09 -6.58 -6.90
CA ILE A 57 4.08 -5.17 -7.28
C ILE A 57 5.27 -4.51 -6.56
N GLU A 58 6.26 -4.12 -7.33
CA GLU A 58 7.34 -3.25 -6.88
C GLU A 58 6.84 -1.82 -6.83
N VAL A 59 7.02 -1.16 -5.69
CA VAL A 59 6.68 0.23 -5.45
C VAL A 59 7.94 0.97 -5.06
N GLN A 60 8.18 2.09 -5.73
CA GLN A 60 9.30 3.01 -5.48
C GLN A 60 8.76 4.41 -5.23
N ARG A 61 9.12 5.00 -4.09
CA ARG A 61 8.76 6.35 -3.67
C ARG A 61 9.91 7.31 -4.00
N LEU A 62 9.66 8.28 -4.90
CA LEU A 62 10.66 9.25 -5.38
C LEU A 62 10.53 10.63 -4.74
N ASP A 63 10.10 10.71 -3.48
CA ASP A 63 9.75 11.99 -2.87
C ASP A 63 10.93 12.98 -2.84
N PRO A 64 10.80 14.18 -3.44
CA PRO A 64 11.86 15.18 -3.46
C PRO A 64 12.13 15.82 -2.09
N ASN A 65 11.20 15.68 -1.14
CA ASN A 65 11.28 16.30 0.19
C ASN A 65 11.85 15.37 1.26
N SER A 66 12.34 14.19 0.88
CA SER A 66 13.22 13.36 1.71
C SER A 66 14.61 14.01 1.83
N ASN A 67 14.67 15.29 2.21
CA ASN A 67 15.88 16.08 2.38
C ASN A 67 16.63 15.75 3.68
N ASN A 68 16.43 14.55 4.22
CA ASN A 68 17.27 14.03 5.30
C ASN A 68 18.11 12.87 4.74
N PRO A 69 19.33 13.14 4.23
CA PRO A 69 20.24 12.13 3.69
C PRO A 69 20.59 11.02 4.68
N LEU A 70 20.31 11.21 5.97
CA LEU A 70 20.52 10.24 7.05
C LEU A 70 19.36 9.25 7.23
N LEU A 71 18.23 9.43 6.54
CA LEU A 71 17.06 8.53 6.57
C LEU A 71 16.80 7.86 5.21
N MET A 72 17.79 7.90 4.31
CA MET A 72 17.81 7.13 3.05
C MET A 72 18.07 5.65 3.36
N ASP A 73 17.11 5.03 4.05
CA ASP A 73 17.01 3.59 4.07
C ASP A 73 16.35 3.20 2.75
N ASP A 74 17.14 2.70 1.80
CA ASP A 74 16.67 2.25 0.47
C ASP A 74 15.49 1.26 0.58
N GLU A 75 15.34 0.59 1.74
CA GLU A 75 14.23 -0.30 2.06
C GLU A 75 12.91 0.43 2.35
N LYS A 76 12.93 1.68 2.84
CA LYS A 76 11.71 2.47 3.06
C LYS A 76 11.19 3.11 1.78
N THR A 77 12.07 3.37 0.82
CA THR A 77 11.71 4.00 -0.44
C THR A 77 11.31 2.97 -1.50
N ASN A 78 11.73 1.70 -1.36
CA ASN A 78 11.40 0.63 -2.30
C ASN A 78 10.90 -0.63 -1.58
N TRP A 79 9.72 -1.12 -1.95
CA TRP A 79 9.17 -2.36 -1.40
C TRP A 79 8.41 -3.16 -2.43
N ILE A 80 8.12 -4.43 -2.10
CA ILE A 80 7.33 -5.34 -2.93
C ILE A 80 6.08 -5.72 -2.16
N ILE A 81 4.93 -5.60 -2.81
CA ILE A 81 3.64 -5.98 -2.26
C ILE A 81 2.98 -7.06 -3.11
N ALA A 82 2.42 -8.08 -2.46
CA ALA A 82 1.74 -9.18 -3.12
C ALA A 82 0.23 -8.92 -3.17
N ARG A 83 -0.37 -9.10 -4.36
CA ARG A 83 -1.81 -8.92 -4.57
C ARG A 83 -2.39 -10.03 -5.42
N ARG A 84 -3.52 -10.59 -5.01
CA ARG A 84 -4.24 -11.61 -5.78
C ARG A 84 -5.03 -10.95 -6.90
N TYR A 85 -5.38 -11.75 -7.91
CA TYR A 85 -6.24 -11.35 -9.02
C TYR A 85 -7.51 -10.61 -8.57
N GLN A 86 -8.18 -11.08 -7.52
CA GLN A 86 -9.44 -10.52 -7.04
C GLN A 86 -9.27 -9.14 -6.39
N ASP A 87 -8.11 -8.86 -5.79
CA ASP A 87 -7.86 -7.62 -5.05
C ASP A 87 -7.90 -6.41 -5.99
N PHE A 88 -7.44 -6.55 -7.23
CA PHE A 88 -7.48 -5.49 -8.25
C PHE A 88 -8.91 -5.09 -8.61
N TYR A 89 -9.80 -6.07 -8.83
CA TYR A 89 -11.20 -5.79 -9.13
C TYR A 89 -11.94 -5.20 -7.92
N LEU A 90 -11.59 -5.63 -6.71
CA LEU A 90 -12.14 -5.03 -5.50
C LEU A 90 -11.67 -3.58 -5.34
N LEU A 91 -10.40 -3.30 -5.66
CA LEU A 91 -9.85 -1.95 -5.67
C LEU A 91 -10.62 -1.07 -6.67
N GLU A 92 -10.80 -1.52 -7.91
CA GLU A 92 -11.58 -0.79 -8.93
C GLU A 92 -13.01 -0.51 -8.47
N GLN A 93 -13.72 -1.52 -7.94
CA GLN A 93 -15.08 -1.35 -7.42
C GLN A 93 -15.16 -0.32 -6.28
N LYS A 94 -14.24 -0.40 -5.32
CA LYS A 94 -14.18 0.54 -4.19
C LYS A 94 -13.82 1.95 -4.69
N LEU A 95 -12.87 2.08 -5.60
CA LEU A 95 -12.50 3.37 -6.20
C LEU A 95 -13.67 4.00 -6.95
N ILE A 96 -14.40 3.22 -7.77
CA ILE A 96 -15.59 3.71 -8.49
C ILE A 96 -16.66 4.20 -7.53
N ARG A 97 -16.87 3.49 -6.42
CA ARG A 97 -17.86 3.85 -5.42
C ARG A 97 -17.58 5.20 -4.77
N PHE A 98 -16.32 5.54 -4.50
CA PHE A 98 -15.95 6.77 -3.79
C PHE A 98 -15.55 7.93 -4.73
N HIS A 99 -15.02 7.62 -5.92
CA HIS A 99 -14.42 8.61 -6.82
C HIS A 99 -15.04 8.65 -8.23
N GLY A 100 -15.99 7.76 -8.52
CA GLY A 100 -16.62 7.66 -9.84
C GLY A 100 -15.79 6.85 -10.84
N VAL A 101 -16.27 6.77 -12.08
CA VAL A 101 -15.67 5.92 -13.12
C VAL A 101 -14.46 6.60 -13.76
N PHE A 102 -13.34 5.89 -13.84
CA PHE A 102 -12.17 6.29 -14.61
C PHE A 102 -12.25 5.68 -16.02
N SER A 103 -12.34 6.49 -17.06
CA SER A 103 -12.43 6.01 -18.45
C SER A 103 -11.11 5.48 -18.99
N ASP A 104 -10.00 6.00 -18.49
CA ASP A 104 -8.61 5.75 -18.90
C ASP A 104 -7.85 4.83 -17.94
N ALA A 105 -8.48 4.39 -16.85
CA ALA A 105 -7.93 3.40 -15.92
C ALA A 105 -8.98 2.31 -15.68
N ARG A 106 -8.97 1.26 -16.51
CA ARG A 106 -9.91 0.15 -16.43
C ARG A 106 -9.20 -1.19 -16.48
N LEU A 107 -9.70 -2.13 -15.69
CA LEU A 107 -9.25 -3.51 -15.75
C LEU A 107 -9.89 -4.28 -16.91
N PRO A 108 -9.21 -5.31 -17.45
CA PRO A 108 -9.83 -6.26 -18.36
C PRO A 108 -11.06 -6.91 -17.71
N PRO A 109 -12.09 -7.32 -18.47
CA PRO A 109 -13.29 -7.94 -17.92
C PRO A 109 -12.98 -9.08 -16.96
N LYS A 110 -13.56 -9.03 -15.76
CA LYS A 110 -13.34 -10.04 -14.71
C LYS A 110 -13.71 -11.43 -15.23
N LYS A 111 -12.76 -12.35 -15.16
CA LYS A 111 -12.96 -13.78 -15.45
C LYS A 111 -13.32 -14.53 -14.17
N SER A 112 -13.83 -15.75 -14.33
CA SER A 112 -14.16 -16.62 -13.20
C SER A 112 -12.92 -16.87 -12.31
N SER A 113 -13.13 -17.08 -11.02
CA SER A 113 -12.07 -17.37 -10.04
C SER A 113 -11.19 -18.57 -10.43
N ALA A 114 -11.70 -19.50 -11.22
CA ALA A 114 -10.92 -20.61 -11.77
C ALA A 114 -9.72 -20.14 -12.62
N TYR A 115 -9.86 -19.02 -13.34
CA TYR A 115 -8.77 -18.44 -14.15
C TYR A 115 -7.67 -17.83 -13.29
N ALA A 116 -7.97 -17.39 -12.07
CA ALA A 116 -6.97 -16.89 -11.13
C ALA A 116 -5.99 -17.98 -10.65
N ARG A 117 -6.20 -19.24 -11.04
CA ARG A 117 -5.30 -20.37 -10.80
C ARG A 117 -4.47 -20.75 -12.03
N ASN A 118 -4.65 -20.08 -13.17
CA ASN A 118 -3.90 -20.32 -14.38
C ASN A 118 -2.78 -19.27 -14.49
N ARG A 119 -1.53 -19.71 -14.39
CA ARG A 119 -0.38 -18.82 -14.39
C ARG A 119 -0.21 -18.11 -15.73
N GLU A 120 -0.41 -18.81 -16.84
CA GLU A 120 -0.26 -18.27 -18.20
C GLU A 120 -1.27 -17.13 -18.46
N PHE A 121 -2.51 -17.32 -17.99
CA PHE A 121 -3.54 -16.29 -18.03
C PHE A 121 -3.12 -15.08 -17.20
N LEU A 122 -2.66 -15.29 -15.96
CA LEU A 122 -2.22 -14.19 -15.10
C LEU A 122 -1.05 -13.41 -15.72
N GLU A 123 -0.08 -14.10 -16.32
CA GLU A 123 1.02 -13.46 -17.05
C GLU A 123 0.50 -12.63 -18.24
N SER A 124 -0.53 -13.12 -18.94
CA SER A 124 -1.12 -12.40 -20.09
C SER A 124 -1.77 -11.07 -19.70
N ILE A 125 -2.38 -10.97 -18.51
CA ILE A 125 -3.06 -9.76 -18.02
C ILE A 125 -2.18 -8.89 -17.12
N LYS A 126 -0.97 -9.35 -16.78
CA LYS A 126 -0.03 -8.66 -15.89
C LYS A 126 0.22 -7.21 -16.32
N LYS A 127 0.40 -7.01 -17.63
CA LYS A 127 0.63 -5.68 -18.20
C LYS A 127 -0.58 -4.78 -18.01
N ASP A 128 -1.80 -5.28 -18.19
CA ASP A 128 -3.02 -4.50 -18.01
C ASP A 128 -3.17 -4.04 -16.56
N PHE A 129 -2.85 -4.90 -15.59
CA PHE A 129 -2.87 -4.55 -14.17
C PHE A 129 -1.83 -3.50 -13.80
N GLN A 130 -0.62 -3.61 -14.37
CA GLN A 130 0.40 -2.57 -14.24
C GLN A 130 -0.07 -1.24 -14.84
N TYR A 131 -0.64 -1.25 -16.04
CA TYR A 131 -1.17 -0.04 -16.67
C TYR A 131 -2.26 0.58 -15.82
N PHE A 132 -3.22 -0.21 -15.34
CA PHE A 132 -4.27 0.24 -14.44
C PHE A 132 -3.70 0.99 -13.23
N LEU A 133 -2.79 0.37 -12.47
CA LEU A 133 -2.19 1.00 -11.28
C LEU A 133 -1.41 2.28 -11.62
N ARG A 134 -0.66 2.30 -12.73
CA ARG A 134 0.05 3.50 -13.18
C ARG A 134 -0.91 4.65 -13.50
N HIS A 135 -2.02 4.36 -14.17
CA HIS A 135 -3.02 5.39 -14.49
C HIS A 135 -3.77 5.88 -13.25
N LEU A 136 -3.95 5.05 -12.22
CA LEU A 136 -4.50 5.52 -10.94
C LEU A 136 -3.57 6.52 -10.25
N LEU A 137 -2.25 6.26 -10.26
CA LEU A 137 -1.26 7.14 -9.65
C LEU A 137 -1.09 8.50 -10.34
N THR A 138 -1.54 8.65 -11.59
CA THR A 138 -1.53 9.95 -12.28
C THR A 138 -2.76 10.80 -11.95
N LYS A 139 -3.75 10.26 -11.21
CA LYS A 139 -4.99 10.98 -10.90
C LYS A 139 -4.80 11.89 -9.68
N PRO A 140 -4.96 13.21 -9.82
CA PRO A 140 -4.88 14.13 -8.68
C PRO A 140 -5.91 13.80 -7.58
N THR A 141 -7.09 13.30 -7.97
CA THR A 141 -8.16 12.89 -7.04
C THR A 141 -7.80 11.68 -6.20
N LEU A 142 -6.81 10.88 -6.61
CA LEU A 142 -6.37 9.68 -5.90
C LEU A 142 -5.05 9.88 -5.16
N ARG A 143 -4.40 11.04 -5.31
CA ARG A 143 -3.11 11.38 -4.67
C ARG A 143 -3.06 11.04 -3.18
N ASN A 144 -4.15 11.30 -2.46
CA ASN A 144 -4.30 11.05 -1.02
C ASN A 144 -5.37 10.00 -0.72
N SER A 145 -5.64 9.09 -1.66
CA SER A 145 -6.64 8.03 -1.45
C SER A 145 -6.08 6.98 -0.48
N GLU A 146 -6.66 6.89 0.71
CA GLU A 146 -6.32 5.84 1.69
C GLU A 146 -6.47 4.43 1.10
N LEU A 147 -7.46 4.25 0.23
CA LEU A 147 -7.71 2.97 -0.41
C LEU A 147 -6.55 2.53 -1.31
N LEU A 148 -6.06 3.44 -2.15
CA LEU A 148 -4.93 3.16 -3.06
C LEU A 148 -3.62 3.06 -2.26
N TYR A 149 -3.43 3.92 -1.25
CA TYR A 149 -2.30 3.87 -0.34
C TYR A 149 -2.22 2.50 0.37
N ASN A 150 -3.32 2.04 0.97
CA ASN A 150 -3.40 0.75 1.64
C ASN A 150 -3.16 -0.42 0.67
N PHE A 151 -3.72 -0.34 -0.53
CA PHE A 151 -3.48 -1.34 -1.57
C PHE A 151 -2.02 -1.41 -2.00
N LEU A 152 -1.25 -0.32 -1.92
CA LEU A 152 0.16 -0.32 -2.30
C LEU A 152 1.12 -0.57 -1.14
N THR A 153 0.67 -0.49 0.12
CA THR A 153 1.55 -0.58 1.31
C THR A 153 1.29 -1.75 2.23
N GLN A 154 0.04 -2.19 2.41
CA GLN A 154 -0.31 -3.19 3.45
C GLN A 154 -0.23 -4.63 2.95
N SER A 155 0.56 -5.52 3.54
CA SER A 155 0.66 -6.93 3.10
C SER A 155 -0.60 -7.78 3.32
N ASP A 156 -1.57 -7.25 4.05
CA ASP A 156 -2.74 -8.01 4.51
C ASP A 156 -3.72 -8.31 3.37
N ASP A 157 -4.62 -9.26 3.64
CA ASP A 157 -5.66 -9.68 2.72
C ASP A 157 -6.64 -8.52 2.45
N PHE A 158 -6.56 -7.95 1.25
CA PHE A 158 -7.37 -6.81 0.82
C PHE A 158 -8.88 -7.14 0.70
N THR A 159 -9.24 -8.43 0.66
CA THR A 159 -10.63 -8.90 0.61
C THR A 159 -11.27 -9.06 1.97
N LEU A 160 -10.49 -9.11 3.05
CA LEU A 160 -11.04 -9.18 4.39
C LEU A 160 -11.61 -7.80 4.81
N PRO A 161 -12.77 -7.77 5.49
CA PRO A 161 -13.20 -6.59 6.21
C PRO A 161 -12.11 -6.17 7.19
N THR A 162 -11.77 -4.89 7.22
CA THR A 162 -10.75 -4.29 8.09
C THR A 162 -10.92 -4.77 9.54
N GLY A 163 -10.11 -5.74 9.98
CA GLY A 163 -10.28 -6.38 11.30
C GLY A 163 -9.46 -7.65 11.55
N GLU A 164 -9.03 -8.38 10.52
CA GLU A 164 -8.15 -9.55 10.69
C GLU A 164 -6.83 -9.37 9.92
N VAL A 165 -5.77 -9.09 10.69
CA VAL A 165 -4.41 -8.88 10.19
C VAL A 165 -3.80 -10.25 9.91
N VAL A 166 -3.84 -10.70 8.65
CA VAL A 166 -3.07 -11.87 8.24
C VAL A 166 -1.67 -11.39 7.86
N LEU A 167 -0.73 -11.56 8.79
CA LEU A 167 0.69 -11.31 8.61
C LEU A 167 1.28 -12.28 7.57
N CYS A 168 1.03 -12.04 6.29
CA CYS A 168 1.80 -12.62 5.21
C CYS A 168 3.15 -11.89 5.14
N LYS A 169 4.06 -12.22 6.06
CA LYS A 169 5.48 -11.85 5.94
C LYS A 169 6.06 -12.54 4.71
N PHE A 170 6.07 -11.85 3.57
CA PHE A 170 6.89 -12.25 2.43
C PHE A 170 8.36 -12.11 2.84
N ARG A 171 9.03 -13.24 3.09
CA ARG A 171 10.49 -13.28 3.15
C ARG A 171 11.01 -12.97 1.74
N LYS A 172 11.61 -11.79 1.58
CA LYS A 172 12.46 -11.45 0.43
C LYS A 172 13.51 -12.56 0.27
N ILE A 173 13.38 -13.40 -0.75
CA ILE A 173 14.52 -14.16 -1.27
C ILE A 173 15.15 -13.23 -2.31
N PHE A 174 16.14 -12.44 -1.88
CA PHE A 174 17.10 -11.88 -2.82
C PHE A 174 17.90 -13.06 -3.37
N LEU A 175 17.73 -13.35 -4.65
CA LEU A 175 18.63 -14.24 -5.37
C LEU A 175 19.99 -13.54 -5.49
N SER A 176 21.03 -14.31 -5.14
CA SER A 176 22.46 -14.00 -5.16
C SER A 176 22.99 -13.60 -6.52
#